data_AF-A0A940HUH1-F1
#
_entry.id   AF-A0A940HUH1-F1
#
_cell.length_a   1.000
_cell.length_b   1.000
_cell.length_c   1.000
_cell.angle_alpha   90.00
_cell.angle_beta   90.00
_cell.angle_gamma   90.00
#
_symmetry.space_group_name_H-M   'P 1'
#
loop_
_entity.id
_entity.type
_entity.pdbx_description
1 polymer ?
#
loop_
_entity_poly.entity_id
_entity_poly.type
_entity_poly.pdbx_seq_one_letter_code
_entity_poly.pdbx_strand_id
1 'polypeptide(L)'
;MKTWKNFIEQKKLYLNKQKIVDIDSNILSFGSCFAVEIRKRLRAKNLNVLPNYFSMKIDKAKFRIGNLPNRDNINHYNTYTILYEFMKFSNNFHQDVNDFWEVEDKWFGKKKAFQDPYRRAVYANSKELILNITNKLDDQIKKSIDISNIIIITLGLTEVWIKENNNKISCMNPGYAGGGGFNETSFYSSTYDDNINNLRKIMDIINKKKLAQKLFLQFLQSR
;
A
#
# COMPACT_ATOMS: atom_id res chain seq x y z
N MET A 1 -8.20 11.19 30.16
CA MET A 1 -8.42 12.64 30.40
C MET A 1 -7.53 13.28 31.48
N LYS A 2 -7.01 12.55 32.50
CA LYS A 2 -6.12 13.13 33.54
C LYS A 2 -4.73 13.58 33.04
N THR A 3 -4.23 13.00 31.96
CA THR A 3 -2.87 13.22 31.44
C THR A 3 -2.64 14.61 30.84
N TRP A 4 -3.63 15.17 30.14
CA TRP A 4 -3.50 16.50 29.52
C TRP A 4 -3.50 17.63 30.55
N LYS A 5 -4.35 17.52 31.57
CA LYS A 5 -4.39 18.49 32.68
C LYS A 5 -3.06 18.50 33.44
N ASN A 6 -2.51 17.33 33.78
CA ASN A 6 -1.20 17.22 34.42
C ASN A 6 -0.05 17.76 33.56
N PHE A 7 -0.10 17.57 32.23
CA PHE A 7 0.93 18.12 31.34
C PHE A 7 0.89 19.66 31.29
N ILE A 8 -0.31 20.25 31.24
CA ILE A 8 -0.47 21.72 31.23
C ILE A 8 0.13 22.32 32.50
N GLU A 9 -0.12 21.70 33.66
CA GLU A 9 0.31 22.19 34.97
C GLU A 9 1.78 21.92 35.27
N GLN A 10 2.27 20.69 35.00
CA GLN A 10 3.59 20.25 35.46
C GLN A 10 4.66 20.29 34.38
N LYS A 11 4.29 20.55 33.12
CA LYS A 11 5.15 20.42 31.92
C LYS A 11 5.83 19.05 31.82
N LYS A 12 5.34 18.05 32.54
CA LYS A 12 5.87 16.68 32.60
C LYS A 12 4.77 15.72 32.18
N LEU A 13 5.10 14.87 31.22
CA LEU A 13 4.21 13.82 30.74
C LEU A 13 4.79 12.47 31.16
N TYR A 14 4.13 11.82 32.12
CA TYR A 14 4.45 10.45 32.50
C TYR A 14 3.59 9.50 31.69
N LEU A 15 4.21 8.78 30.76
CA LEU A 15 3.57 7.73 29.98
C LEU A 15 4.04 6.38 30.51
N ASN A 16 3.11 5.57 31.02
CA ASN A 16 3.42 4.17 31.29
C ASN A 16 3.80 3.49 29.98
N LYS A 17 5.01 2.95 29.91
CA LYS A 17 5.47 2.17 28.76
C LYS A 17 4.67 0.88 28.71
N GLN A 18 3.71 0.80 27.80
CA GLN A 18 3.05 -0.46 27.46
C GLN A 18 3.85 -1.17 26.38
N LYS A 19 4.07 -2.48 26.55
CA LYS A 19 4.69 -3.30 25.52
C LYS A 19 3.65 -3.51 24.40
N ILE A 20 3.84 -2.82 23.29
CA ILE A 20 2.91 -2.86 22.16
C ILE A 20 3.28 -3.99 21.19
N VAL A 21 4.57 -4.24 21.02
CA VAL A 21 5.16 -5.16 20.04
C VAL A 21 6.00 -6.19 20.78
N ASP A 22 5.79 -7.47 20.48
CA ASP A 22 6.67 -8.56 20.87
C ASP A 22 7.62 -8.93 19.72
N ILE A 23 8.74 -9.59 20.03
CA ILE A 23 9.74 -9.97 19.00
C ILE A 23 9.13 -10.90 17.94
N ASP A 24 8.17 -11.73 18.36
CA ASP A 24 7.46 -12.69 17.50
C ASP A 24 6.23 -12.09 16.83
N SER A 25 5.94 -10.80 17.04
CA SER A 25 4.80 -10.13 16.39
C SER A 25 5.01 -10.00 14.89
N ASN A 26 4.01 -10.42 14.12
CA ASN A 26 3.92 -10.16 12.69
C ASN A 26 3.38 -8.75 12.47
N ILE A 27 4.26 -7.83 12.06
CA ILE A 27 3.93 -6.41 11.87
C ILE A 27 3.70 -6.13 10.39
N LEU A 28 2.45 -5.93 10.01
CA LEU A 28 2.08 -5.45 8.69
C LEU A 28 2.19 -3.94 8.64
N SER A 29 2.94 -3.39 7.69
CA SER A 29 3.01 -1.95 7.46
C SER A 29 2.68 -1.61 6.01
N PHE A 30 1.62 -0.82 5.80
CA PHE A 30 1.05 -0.42 4.52
C PHE A 30 0.97 1.09 4.37
N GLY A 31 0.97 1.55 3.12
CA GLY A 31 0.61 2.93 2.76
C GLY A 31 1.70 3.70 2.02
N SER A 32 1.85 4.97 2.38
CA SER A 32 2.79 5.92 1.79
C SER A 32 4.28 5.55 1.98
N CYS A 33 5.18 6.39 1.46
CA CYS A 33 6.64 6.21 1.65
C CYS A 33 7.06 6.04 3.11
N PHE A 34 6.28 6.57 4.07
CA PHE A 34 6.60 6.41 5.49
C PHE A 34 6.46 4.95 5.94
N ALA A 35 5.51 4.19 5.39
CA ALA A 35 5.41 2.75 5.65
C ALA A 35 6.70 2.01 5.26
N VAL A 36 7.36 2.38 4.16
CA VAL A 36 8.66 1.80 3.77
C VAL A 36 9.72 2.05 4.83
N GLU A 37 9.77 3.27 5.37
CA GLU A 37 10.75 3.62 6.41
C GLU A 37 10.44 2.91 7.74
N ILE A 38 9.17 2.77 8.11
CA ILE A 38 8.74 1.92 9.23
C ILE A 38 9.24 0.50 9.01
N ARG A 39 8.97 -0.10 7.83
CA ARG A 39 9.40 -1.47 7.53
C ARG A 39 10.91 -1.62 7.64
N LYS A 40 11.67 -0.71 7.05
CA LYS A 40 13.14 -0.67 7.12
C LYS A 40 13.64 -0.61 8.57
N ARG A 41 13.10 0.31 9.38
CA ARG A 41 13.54 0.53 10.77
C ARG A 41 13.17 -0.63 11.69
N LEU A 42 12.00 -1.24 11.50
CA LEU A 42 11.58 -2.40 12.30
C LEU A 42 12.39 -3.66 11.93
N ARG A 43 12.65 -3.91 10.64
CA ARG A 43 13.53 -5.02 10.21
C ARG A 43 14.95 -4.88 10.75
N ALA A 44 15.50 -3.67 10.80
CA ALA A 44 16.82 -3.41 11.40
C ALA A 44 16.88 -3.73 12.91
N LYS A 45 15.72 -3.91 13.56
CA LYS A 45 15.60 -4.37 14.95
C LYS A 45 15.27 -5.86 15.06
N ASN A 46 15.43 -6.62 13.97
CA ASN A 46 15.12 -8.05 13.88
C ASN A 46 13.66 -8.42 14.19
N LEU A 47 12.72 -7.49 13.98
CA LEU A 47 11.29 -7.77 14.08
C LEU A 47 10.76 -8.38 12.78
N ASN A 48 9.72 -9.22 12.88
CA ASN A 48 9.06 -9.75 11.69
C ASN A 48 8.12 -8.71 11.06
N VAL A 49 8.46 -8.28 9.83
CA VAL A 49 7.79 -7.18 9.15
C VAL A 49 7.30 -7.59 7.77
N LEU A 50 6.01 -7.37 7.57
CA LEU A 50 5.23 -7.77 6.41
C LEU A 50 4.75 -6.53 5.61
N PRO A 51 4.51 -6.66 4.30
CA PRO A 51 4.83 -7.83 3.47
C PRO A 51 6.34 -7.96 3.21
N ASN A 52 6.85 -9.18 3.08
CA ASN A 52 8.26 -9.42 2.74
C ASN A 52 8.46 -9.57 1.22
N TYR A 53 8.47 -8.46 0.50
CA TYR A 53 8.64 -8.47 -0.96
C TYR A 53 10.04 -8.91 -1.42
N PHE A 54 11.05 -8.91 -0.55
CA PHE A 54 12.39 -9.42 -0.89
C PHE A 54 12.40 -10.93 -1.13
N SER A 55 11.37 -11.65 -0.69
CA SER A 55 11.20 -13.08 -0.98
C SER A 55 10.81 -13.37 -2.44
N MET A 56 10.39 -12.36 -3.20
CA MET A 56 10.03 -12.53 -4.61
C MET A 56 11.27 -12.67 -5.50
N LYS A 57 11.30 -13.71 -6.34
CA LYS A 57 12.32 -13.85 -7.38
C LYS A 57 12.05 -12.85 -8.51
N ILE A 58 12.92 -11.85 -8.65
CA ILE A 58 12.79 -10.79 -9.67
C ILE A 58 13.58 -11.14 -10.93
N ASP A 59 12.93 -11.12 -12.09
CA ASP A 59 13.56 -11.18 -13.42
C ASP A 59 13.45 -9.79 -14.07
N LYS A 60 14.49 -8.97 -13.89
CA LYS A 60 14.52 -7.57 -14.37
C LYS A 60 14.42 -7.46 -15.89
N ALA A 61 14.72 -8.52 -16.64
CA ALA A 61 14.59 -8.54 -18.10
C ALA A 61 13.12 -8.65 -18.55
N LYS A 62 12.21 -9.03 -17.65
CA LYS A 62 10.80 -9.30 -18.00
C LYS A 62 9.80 -8.45 -17.23
N PHE A 63 10.09 -8.14 -15.97
CA PHE A 63 9.20 -7.37 -15.14
C PHE A 63 9.95 -6.59 -14.06
N ARG A 64 9.26 -5.60 -13.50
CA ARG A 64 9.77 -4.71 -12.46
C ARG A 64 8.68 -4.46 -11.43
N ILE A 65 9.06 -4.45 -10.17
CA ILE A 65 8.17 -4.19 -9.02
C ILE A 65 8.86 -3.15 -8.16
N GLY A 66 8.49 -1.88 -8.33
CA GLY A 66 9.19 -0.77 -7.69
C GLY A 66 10.70 -0.87 -7.95
N ASN A 67 11.52 -0.80 -6.90
CA ASN A 67 12.97 -0.92 -6.94
C ASN A 67 13.49 -2.27 -6.42
N LEU A 68 12.66 -3.32 -6.39
CA LEU A 68 13.14 -4.65 -6.01
C LEU A 68 14.22 -5.18 -6.96
N PRO A 69 15.16 -6.01 -6.47
CA PRO A 69 15.33 -6.45 -5.08
C PRO A 69 16.07 -5.44 -4.18
N ASN A 70 16.46 -4.27 -4.70
CA ASN A 70 17.31 -3.32 -3.97
C ASN A 70 16.54 -2.57 -2.87
N ARG A 71 15.24 -2.29 -3.09
CA ARG A 71 14.38 -1.63 -2.10
C ARG A 71 12.94 -2.09 -2.24
N ASP A 72 12.37 -2.52 -1.12
CA ASP A 72 10.93 -2.64 -0.86
C ASP A 72 10.32 -1.23 -0.84
N ASN A 73 9.85 -0.75 -2.00
CA ASN A 73 9.13 0.51 -2.12
C ASN A 73 7.84 0.35 -2.92
N ILE A 74 7.13 -0.75 -2.66
CA ILE A 74 5.74 -0.91 -3.07
C ILE A 74 4.91 -0.12 -2.06
N ASN A 75 4.34 0.99 -2.53
CA ASN A 75 3.54 1.92 -1.76
C ASN A 75 2.10 1.91 -2.27
N HIS A 76 1.18 2.26 -1.37
CA HIS A 76 -0.24 2.48 -1.64
C HIS A 76 -0.55 3.89 -1.13
N TYR A 77 -0.50 4.89 -2.01
CA TYR A 77 -0.38 6.28 -1.58
C TYR A 77 -1.69 6.91 -1.09
N ASN A 78 -2.83 6.36 -1.49
CA ASN A 78 -4.14 6.90 -1.14
C ASN A 78 -5.00 5.83 -0.48
N THR A 79 -6.04 6.26 0.24
CA THR A 79 -6.92 5.33 0.98
C THR A 79 -7.63 4.34 0.08
N TYR A 80 -7.90 4.69 -1.19
CA TYR A 80 -8.54 3.80 -2.16
C TYR A 80 -7.67 2.59 -2.50
N THR A 81 -6.39 2.82 -2.83
CA THR A 81 -5.46 1.73 -3.19
C THR A 81 -5.06 0.89 -1.98
N ILE A 82 -5.06 1.46 -0.77
CA ILE A 82 -4.97 0.66 0.47
C ILE A 82 -6.23 -0.20 0.61
N LEU A 83 -7.43 0.37 0.44
CA LEU A 83 -8.69 -0.36 0.51
C LEU A 83 -8.74 -1.50 -0.52
N TYR A 84 -8.23 -1.31 -1.73
CA TYR A 84 -8.19 -2.37 -2.76
C TYR A 84 -7.43 -3.61 -2.30
N GLU A 85 -6.31 -3.45 -1.56
CA GLU A 85 -5.58 -4.60 -1.02
C GLU A 85 -6.41 -5.39 0.01
N PHE A 86 -7.13 -4.68 0.89
CA PHE A 86 -8.04 -5.32 1.85
C PHE A 86 -9.26 -5.96 1.17
N MET A 87 -9.81 -5.32 0.13
CA MET A 87 -10.91 -5.89 -0.65
C MET A 87 -10.47 -7.13 -1.43
N LYS A 88 -9.25 -7.14 -1.99
CA LYS A 88 -8.65 -8.34 -2.60
C LYS A 88 -8.53 -9.45 -1.58
N PHE A 89 -8.08 -9.15 -0.35
CA PHE A 89 -8.03 -10.11 0.75
C PHE A 89 -9.40 -10.70 1.11
N SER A 90 -10.46 -9.89 1.07
CA SER A 90 -11.83 -10.37 1.28
C SER A 90 -12.52 -10.89 0.01
N ASN A 91 -11.80 -11.08 -1.10
CA ASN A 91 -12.31 -11.48 -2.42
C ASN A 91 -13.43 -10.58 -3.00
N ASN A 92 -13.46 -9.31 -2.59
CA ASN A 92 -14.42 -8.29 -3.04
C ASN A 92 -13.85 -7.32 -4.10
N PHE A 93 -12.63 -7.55 -4.55
CA PHE A 93 -12.01 -6.80 -5.64
C PHE A 93 -11.25 -7.76 -6.55
N HIS A 94 -11.55 -7.68 -7.84
CA HIS A 94 -10.86 -8.42 -8.89
C HIS A 94 -10.29 -7.43 -9.90
N GLN A 95 -9.05 -7.68 -10.29
CA GLN A 95 -8.33 -6.93 -11.31
C GLN A 95 -8.34 -7.72 -12.60
N ASP A 96 -8.85 -7.11 -13.67
CA ASP A 96 -8.98 -7.75 -14.97
C ASP A 96 -7.78 -7.42 -15.88
N VAL A 97 -7.54 -8.22 -16.92
CA VAL A 97 -6.48 -7.94 -17.92
C VAL A 97 -6.64 -6.57 -18.60
N ASN A 98 -7.86 -6.07 -18.70
CA ASN A 98 -8.16 -4.74 -19.26
C ASN A 98 -7.94 -3.60 -18.25
N ASP A 99 -7.59 -3.90 -17.00
CA ASP A 99 -7.25 -2.86 -16.03
C ASP A 99 -5.84 -2.29 -16.25
N PHE A 100 -4.94 -3.05 -16.88
CA PHE A 100 -3.55 -2.64 -17.07
C PHE A 100 -3.40 -1.56 -18.14
N TRP A 101 -2.54 -0.57 -17.88
CA TRP A 101 -2.17 0.41 -18.90
C TRP A 101 -1.09 -0.15 -19.82
N GLU A 102 -1.27 0.08 -21.11
CA GLU A 102 -0.21 -0.11 -22.08
C GLU A 102 0.68 1.15 -22.09
N VAL A 103 1.99 0.97 -22.04
CA VAL A 103 2.96 2.07 -21.99
C VAL A 103 4.11 1.81 -22.96
N GLU A 104 4.82 2.86 -23.34
CA GLU A 104 6.10 2.71 -24.02
C GLU A 104 7.09 1.97 -23.11
N ASP A 105 7.76 0.95 -23.65
CA ASP A 105 8.73 0.21 -22.87
C ASP A 105 10.04 0.99 -22.72
N LYS A 106 10.49 1.11 -21.46
CA LYS A 106 11.75 1.76 -21.09
C LYS A 106 12.75 0.81 -20.42
N TRP A 107 12.39 -0.46 -20.25
CA TRP A 107 13.12 -1.38 -19.37
C TRP A 107 13.46 -2.72 -20.01
N PHE A 108 12.65 -3.23 -20.95
CA PHE A 108 12.71 -4.63 -21.38
C PHE A 108 13.17 -4.81 -22.84
N GLY A 109 13.50 -3.72 -23.55
CA GLY A 109 13.94 -3.75 -24.95
C GLY A 109 12.82 -4.15 -25.93
N LYS A 110 11.56 -3.91 -25.56
CA LYS A 110 10.36 -4.10 -26.39
C LYS A 110 9.83 -2.74 -26.87
N LYS A 111 8.79 -2.77 -27.70
CA LYS A 111 8.07 -1.53 -28.10
C LYS A 111 7.10 -1.05 -27.02
N LYS A 112 6.51 -1.99 -26.27
CA LYS A 112 5.43 -1.75 -25.33
C LYS A 112 5.64 -2.58 -24.07
N ALA A 113 5.19 -2.04 -22.95
CA ALA A 113 5.10 -2.71 -21.66
C ALA A 113 3.70 -2.48 -21.07
N PHE A 114 3.41 -3.17 -19.96
CA PHE A 114 2.12 -3.11 -19.28
C PHE A 114 2.32 -2.75 -17.82
N GLN A 115 1.49 -1.84 -17.30
CA GLN A 115 1.56 -1.31 -15.95
C GLN A 115 0.32 -1.67 -15.14
N ASP A 116 0.52 -2.09 -13.89
CA ASP A 116 -0.53 -2.13 -12.87
C ASP A 116 -0.83 -0.70 -12.36
N PRO A 117 -2.02 -0.12 -12.64
CA PRO A 117 -2.33 1.23 -12.20
C PRO A 117 -2.60 1.32 -10.69
N TYR A 118 -2.87 0.19 -10.01
CA TYR A 118 -3.28 0.17 -8.60
C TYR A 118 -2.11 -0.05 -7.64
N ARG A 119 -0.89 -0.23 -8.16
CA ARG A 119 0.33 -0.36 -7.36
C ARG A 119 1.45 0.49 -7.92
N ARG A 120 2.31 0.98 -7.02
CA ARG A 120 3.44 1.82 -7.42
C ARG A 120 4.45 1.05 -8.29
N ALA A 121 4.57 1.48 -9.55
CA ALA A 121 5.64 1.11 -10.47
C ALA A 121 5.82 -0.41 -10.66
N VAL A 122 4.71 -1.11 -10.89
CA VAL A 122 4.70 -2.54 -11.26
C VAL A 122 4.48 -2.64 -12.77
N TYR A 123 5.46 -3.19 -13.47
CA TYR A 123 5.51 -3.27 -14.92
C TYR A 123 5.90 -4.66 -15.39
N ALA A 124 5.42 -5.09 -16.56
CA ALA A 124 5.89 -6.28 -17.25
C ALA A 124 5.87 -6.10 -18.76
N ASN A 125 6.62 -6.94 -19.48
CA ASN A 125 6.74 -6.87 -20.94
C ASN A 125 5.60 -7.53 -21.72
N SER A 126 4.59 -8.10 -21.05
CA SER A 126 3.41 -8.74 -21.65
C SER A 126 2.20 -8.67 -20.72
N LYS A 127 0.98 -8.76 -21.27
CA LYS A 127 -0.29 -8.71 -20.53
C LYS A 127 -0.43 -9.90 -19.58
N GLU A 128 -0.08 -11.09 -20.05
CA GLU A 128 -0.14 -12.33 -19.27
C GLU A 128 0.83 -12.27 -18.09
N LEU A 129 2.02 -11.70 -18.32
CA LEU A 129 3.02 -11.59 -17.26
C LEU A 129 2.63 -10.56 -16.21
N ILE A 130 2.12 -9.38 -16.59
CA ILE A 130 1.69 -8.39 -15.57
C ILE A 130 0.56 -8.97 -14.71
N LEU A 131 -0.39 -9.69 -15.31
CA LEU A 131 -1.46 -10.37 -14.56
C LEU A 131 -0.89 -11.41 -13.59
N ASN A 132 0.05 -12.24 -14.03
CA ASN A 132 0.73 -13.23 -13.18
C ASN A 132 1.47 -12.56 -12.00
N ILE A 133 2.21 -11.48 -12.27
CA ILE A 133 2.94 -10.74 -11.24
C ILE A 133 1.98 -10.06 -10.26
N THR A 134 0.90 -9.45 -10.74
CA THR A 134 -0.16 -8.87 -9.90
C THR A 134 -0.79 -9.95 -9.02
N ASN A 135 -1.09 -11.13 -9.53
CA ASN A 135 -1.65 -12.24 -8.72
C ASN A 135 -0.66 -12.72 -7.65
N LYS A 136 0.64 -12.82 -7.96
CA LYS A 136 1.67 -13.16 -6.96
C LYS A 136 1.79 -12.10 -5.86
N LEU A 137 1.67 -10.82 -6.22
CA LEU A 137 1.63 -9.72 -5.25
C LEU A 137 0.37 -9.81 -4.38
N ASP A 138 -0.79 -10.07 -5.00
CA ASP A 138 -2.04 -10.31 -4.28
C ASP A 138 -1.85 -11.43 -3.25
N ASP A 139 -1.34 -12.59 -3.63
CA ASP A 139 -1.13 -13.73 -2.71
C ASP A 139 -0.19 -13.37 -1.56
N GLN A 140 0.91 -12.67 -1.85
CA GLN A 140 1.86 -12.28 -0.83
C GLN A 140 1.26 -11.28 0.17
N ILE A 141 0.47 -10.33 -0.33
CA ILE A 141 -0.23 -9.32 0.49
C ILE A 141 -1.33 -9.98 1.31
N LYS A 142 -2.15 -10.86 0.70
CA LYS A 142 -3.20 -11.62 1.38
C LYS A 142 -2.63 -12.42 2.53
N LYS A 143 -1.57 -13.20 2.30
CA LYS A 143 -0.86 -13.95 3.35
C LYS A 143 -0.33 -13.01 4.44
N SER A 144 0.19 -11.85 4.06
CA SER A 144 0.73 -10.87 5.01
C SER A 144 -0.36 -10.26 5.90
N ILE A 145 -1.54 -9.99 5.35
CA ILE A 145 -2.71 -9.51 6.10
C ILE A 145 -3.19 -10.61 7.06
N ASP A 146 -3.34 -11.83 6.56
CA ASP A 146 -3.89 -12.98 7.29
C ASP A 146 -3.11 -13.31 8.57
N ILE A 147 -1.78 -13.34 8.49
CA ILE A 147 -0.93 -13.71 9.63
C ILE A 147 -0.56 -12.52 10.54
N SER A 148 -1.01 -11.30 10.23
CA SER A 148 -0.58 -10.10 10.95
C SER A 148 -1.19 -10.00 12.35
N ASN A 149 -0.35 -9.67 13.34
CA ASN A 149 -0.80 -9.35 14.70
C ASN A 149 -0.95 -7.84 14.91
N ILE A 150 -0.18 -7.06 14.15
CA ILE A 150 -0.17 -5.61 14.24
C ILE A 150 -0.26 -5.06 12.83
N ILE A 151 -1.21 -4.16 12.59
CA ILE A 151 -1.35 -3.46 11.32
C ILE A 151 -0.99 -1.99 11.53
N ILE A 152 -0.15 -1.45 10.66
CA ILE A 152 0.24 -0.05 10.61
C ILE A 152 -0.13 0.48 9.23
N ILE A 153 -1.01 1.47 9.16
CA ILE A 153 -1.40 2.13 7.92
C ILE A 153 -0.94 3.59 7.99
N THR A 154 -0.12 3.99 7.03
CA THR A 154 0.33 5.38 6.89
C THR A 154 -0.37 6.00 5.68
N LEU A 155 -1.19 7.01 5.92
CA LEU A 155 -1.92 7.69 4.85
C LEU A 155 -0.99 8.61 4.07
N GLY A 156 -1.40 8.94 2.85
CA GLY A 156 -0.61 9.74 1.93
C GLY A 156 -1.47 10.75 1.19
N LEU A 157 -1.40 10.69 -0.13
CA LEU A 157 -1.94 11.68 -1.06
C LEU A 157 -3.47 11.76 -0.95
N THR A 158 -3.97 13.00 -1.03
CA THR A 158 -5.39 13.30 -1.24
C THR A 158 -5.69 13.50 -2.72
N GLU A 159 -4.69 13.87 -3.51
CA GLU A 159 -4.71 13.91 -4.96
C GLU A 159 -4.79 12.49 -5.52
N VAL A 160 -5.86 12.21 -6.25
CA VAL A 160 -6.11 10.91 -6.86
C VAL A 160 -6.55 11.08 -8.31
N TRP A 161 -6.47 9.97 -9.07
CA TRP A 161 -6.82 9.96 -10.48
C TRP A 161 -7.76 8.81 -10.76
N ILE A 162 -8.97 9.16 -11.20
CA ILE A 162 -10.06 8.23 -11.51
C ILE A 162 -9.86 7.72 -12.93
N LYS A 163 -9.76 6.40 -13.10
CA LYS A 163 -9.75 5.78 -14.44
C LYS A 163 -11.13 5.92 -15.08
N GLU A 164 -11.18 6.47 -16.28
CA GLU A 164 -12.44 6.75 -16.97
C GLU A 164 -13.22 5.49 -17.34
N ASN A 165 -12.52 4.38 -17.59
CA ASN A 165 -13.15 3.16 -18.07
C ASN A 165 -13.87 2.35 -16.97
N ASN A 166 -13.53 2.55 -15.70
CA ASN A 166 -14.06 1.71 -14.61
C ASN A 166 -14.21 2.43 -13.26
N ASN A 167 -13.95 3.74 -13.20
CA ASN A 167 -14.01 4.59 -12.02
C ASN A 167 -13.10 4.14 -10.86
N LYS A 168 -12.14 3.25 -11.09
CA LYS A 168 -11.15 2.85 -10.07
C LYS A 168 -10.06 3.92 -9.98
N ILE A 169 -9.52 4.10 -8.78
CA ILE A 169 -8.48 5.08 -8.48
C ILE A 169 -7.09 4.48 -8.71
N SER A 170 -6.25 5.18 -9.46
CA SER A 170 -4.84 4.81 -9.61
C SER A 170 -4.01 5.13 -8.36
N CYS A 171 -2.92 4.39 -8.17
CA CYS A 171 -2.02 4.54 -7.02
C CYS A 171 -1.16 5.79 -7.10
N MET A 172 -0.84 6.24 -8.31
CA MET A 172 0.08 7.33 -8.60
C MET A 172 -0.57 8.32 -9.53
N ASN A 173 -0.03 9.53 -9.55
CA ASN A 173 -0.29 10.43 -10.66
C ASN A 173 0.05 9.73 -12.01
N PRO A 174 -0.74 9.97 -13.06
CA PRO A 174 -0.45 9.51 -14.41
C PRO A 174 0.97 9.87 -14.84
N GLY A 175 1.60 8.98 -15.61
CA GLY A 175 2.97 9.18 -16.07
C GLY A 175 4.07 8.87 -15.08
N TYR A 176 3.75 8.66 -13.79
CA TYR A 176 4.76 8.44 -12.77
C TYR A 176 5.71 7.31 -13.16
N ALA A 177 7.01 7.58 -13.04
CA ALA A 177 8.09 6.65 -13.42
C ALA A 177 7.98 6.12 -14.87
N GLY A 178 7.48 6.94 -15.81
CA GLY A 178 7.27 6.51 -17.20
C GLY A 178 6.01 5.67 -17.39
N GLY A 179 5.05 5.78 -16.47
CA GLY A 179 3.76 5.10 -16.53
C GLY A 179 2.76 5.69 -17.53
N GLY A 180 1.59 5.07 -17.61
CA GLY A 180 0.47 5.48 -18.46
C GLY A 180 -0.57 6.33 -17.72
N GLY A 181 -1.78 6.39 -18.29
CA GLY A 181 -2.97 6.94 -17.65
C GLY A 181 -3.20 8.45 -17.86
N PHE A 182 -2.36 9.13 -18.65
CA PHE A 182 -2.46 10.59 -18.84
C PHE A 182 -3.77 11.00 -19.53
N ASN A 183 -4.23 10.20 -20.49
CA ASN A 183 -5.43 10.47 -21.28
C ASN A 183 -6.60 9.57 -20.86
N GLU A 184 -6.40 8.71 -19.87
CA GLU A 184 -7.35 7.68 -19.43
C GLU A 184 -7.79 7.89 -17.98
N THR A 185 -7.41 9.03 -17.39
CA THR A 185 -7.79 9.39 -16.03
C THR A 185 -8.15 10.86 -15.88
N SER A 186 -9.01 11.14 -14.91
CA SER A 186 -9.35 12.49 -14.47
C SER A 186 -8.86 12.75 -13.04
N PHE A 187 -8.34 13.95 -12.80
CA PHE A 187 -7.90 14.38 -11.47
C PHE A 187 -9.10 14.54 -10.54
N TYR A 188 -8.94 14.08 -9.30
CA TYR A 188 -9.89 14.28 -8.22
C TYR A 188 -9.15 14.53 -6.91
N SER A 189 -9.58 15.56 -6.17
CA SER A 189 -9.08 15.81 -4.81
C SER A 189 -10.00 15.11 -3.83
N SER A 190 -9.51 14.00 -3.25
CA SER A 190 -10.31 13.22 -2.30
C SER A 190 -10.62 14.00 -1.03
N THR A 191 -11.87 13.90 -0.60
CA THR A 191 -12.39 14.61 0.57
C THR A 191 -12.06 13.89 1.87
N TYR A 192 -12.29 14.56 2.99
CA TYR A 192 -12.24 13.91 4.30
C TYR A 192 -13.18 12.69 4.36
N ASP A 193 -14.40 12.82 3.85
CA ASP A 193 -15.41 11.76 3.89
C ASP A 193 -15.02 10.56 3.03
N ASP A 194 -14.44 10.77 1.85
CA ASP A 194 -13.89 9.68 1.04
C ASP A 194 -12.88 8.85 1.83
N ASN A 195 -11.93 9.55 2.46
CA ASN A 195 -10.83 8.94 3.18
C ASN A 195 -11.34 8.20 4.43
N ILE A 196 -12.24 8.80 5.21
CA ILE A 196 -12.86 8.14 6.37
C ILE A 196 -13.72 6.95 5.96
N ASN A 197 -14.49 7.05 4.89
CA ASN A 197 -15.32 5.94 4.42
C ASN A 197 -14.47 4.75 3.94
N ASN A 198 -13.35 5.02 3.25
CA ASN A 198 -12.39 3.97 2.88
C ASN A 198 -11.78 3.31 4.11
N LEU A 199 -11.39 4.09 5.13
CA LEU A 199 -10.85 3.56 6.38
C LEU A 199 -11.88 2.73 7.14
N ARG A 200 -13.14 3.17 7.22
CA ARG A 200 -14.23 2.39 7.82
C ARG A 200 -14.41 1.04 7.13
N LYS A 201 -14.38 1.00 5.80
CA LYS A 201 -14.44 -0.26 5.04
C LYS A 201 -13.26 -1.18 5.34
N ILE A 202 -12.05 -0.62 5.47
CA ILE A 202 -10.87 -1.39 5.90
C ILE A 202 -11.08 -1.95 7.31
N MET A 203 -11.57 -1.13 8.25
CA MET A 203 -11.90 -1.57 9.61
C MET A 203 -12.94 -2.68 9.63
N ASP A 204 -13.97 -2.60 8.80
CA ASP A 204 -14.99 -3.64 8.70
C ASP A 204 -14.39 -4.97 8.25
N ILE A 205 -13.47 -4.95 7.28
CA ILE A 205 -12.76 -6.15 6.83
C ILE A 205 -11.88 -6.72 7.96
N ILE A 206 -11.11 -5.88 8.64
CA ILE A 206 -10.26 -6.25 9.77
C ILE A 206 -11.10 -6.89 10.88
N ASN A 207 -12.19 -6.25 11.30
CA ASN A 207 -13.05 -6.70 12.38
C ASN A 207 -13.80 -7.99 12.03
N LYS A 208 -14.39 -8.09 10.83
CA LYS A 208 -15.12 -9.29 10.40
C LYS A 208 -14.24 -10.53 10.35
N LYS A 209 -12.96 -10.35 10.02
CA LYS A 209 -11.98 -11.43 9.92
C LYS A 209 -11.18 -11.63 11.22
N LYS A 210 -11.47 -10.85 12.27
CA LYS A 210 -10.74 -10.85 13.55
C LYS A 210 -9.23 -10.71 13.35
N LEU A 211 -8.84 -9.87 12.37
CA LEU A 211 -7.45 -9.62 12.04
C LEU A 211 -6.82 -8.67 13.05
N ALA A 212 -5.57 -8.95 13.38
CA ALA A 212 -4.71 -8.13 14.23
C ALA A 212 -5.24 -7.84 15.64
N GLN A 213 -4.34 -7.81 16.61
CA GLN A 213 -4.64 -7.40 17.97
C GLN A 213 -4.57 -5.88 18.12
N LYS A 214 -3.81 -5.19 17.25
CA LYS A 214 -3.55 -3.74 17.34
C LYS A 214 -3.48 -3.11 15.95
N LEU A 215 -4.07 -1.91 15.82
CA LEU A 215 -4.01 -1.10 14.61
C LEU A 215 -3.49 0.30 14.91
N PHE A 216 -2.57 0.78 14.07
CA PHE A 216 -2.05 2.16 14.09
C PHE A 216 -2.38 2.86 12.78
N LEU A 217 -3.04 4.01 12.88
CA LEU A 217 -3.30 4.91 11.75
C LEU A 217 -2.46 6.18 11.93
N GLN A 218 -1.67 6.52 10.92
CA GLN A 218 -0.90 7.76 10.91
C GLN A 218 -1.36 8.67 9.79
N PHE A 219 -1.74 9.89 10.18
CA PHE A 219 -2.05 11.00 9.29
C PHE A 219 -0.81 11.88 9.19
N LEU A 220 -0.39 12.20 7.95
CA LEU A 220 0.54 13.30 7.73
C LEU A 220 -0.32 14.56 7.62
N GLN A 221 -0.27 15.42 8.63
CA GLN A 221 -0.81 16.78 8.48
C GLN A 221 0.14 17.55 7.56
N SER A 222 -0.33 17.92 6.38
CA SER A 222 0.25 19.05 5.66
C SER A 222 0.01 20.31 6.51
N ARG A 223 1.09 21.02 6.82
CA ARG A 223 1.02 22.33 7.48
C ARG A 223 0.45 23.37 6.54
#